data_AF-A0A3B5LES4-F1
#
_entry.id   AF-A0A3B5LES4-F1
#
_cell.length_a   1.000
_cell.length_b   1.000
_cell.length_c   1.000
_cell.angle_alpha   90.00
_cell.angle_beta   90.00
_cell.angle_gamma   90.00
#
_symmetry.space_group_name_H-M   'P 1'
#
loop_
_entity.id
_entity.type
_entity.pdbx_description
1 polymer ?
#
loop_
_entity_poly.entity_id
_entity_poly.type
_entity_poly.pdbx_seq_one_letter_code
_entity_poly.pdbx_strand_id
1 'polypeptide(L)'
;MCSEIFYAQVGVYENELCVCMPVGLHTPFPDNNLQLMVQSGAKGSTVNTMQISCLLGQIELEGRRPPLMPSGKFLPCFQPYDPSPGAGGFVSGRFLTGIKPQEFFFHCMAGREGLVDTAVKTSRSGYLQRCIIKHLEGLVVQYDLTVRDSDGSVIQFLYGEDGLDIPKTQFLQPRQFPFIENNHEVIRRSQDLDSVLAHLDPHTAARHFTAIQRWKTKRELACPRRGAFLLFSQKKLAKLRELVKDWHSLDEAGRAKYTRRSSRCPEPTLGLFRPDVCFGSVSENFHDITEKYLQNRGNATEDTKRHVSSDRLRQLLHYKWQRSLCDPGEAVGLLAAQSIGEPSTQMTLNTFHFAGRGEMNVTLGIPRLREILMVASSNIKTPMMSVPVLNNKKALKRAKTLRKQLARVLQKVDVVETLRIEAYQRLQSFKVTFHFLPPERYRDDKLLTPHQILHYMETRCVFACQETVRANLFVFNPTCSHPSPHLLSGFSQTLESSSSSRRKKREWGKGESPRSR
;
A
#
# COMPACT_ATOMS: atom_id res chain seq x y z
N MET A 1 19.74 -13.42 0.21
CA MET A 1 19.72 -14.50 -0.80
C MET A 1 19.96 -15.89 -0.22
N CYS A 2 21.18 -16.32 0.16
CA CYS A 2 21.35 -17.69 0.70
C CYS A 2 20.57 -17.95 2.01
N SER A 3 20.50 -16.96 2.91
CA SER A 3 19.70 -17.06 4.14
C SER A 3 18.20 -17.12 3.89
N GLU A 4 17.69 -16.39 2.91
CA GLU A 4 16.26 -16.36 2.54
C GLU A 4 15.83 -17.63 1.82
N ILE A 5 16.69 -18.21 0.96
CA ILE A 5 16.42 -19.48 0.29
C ILE A 5 16.37 -20.62 1.30
N PHE A 6 17.34 -20.66 2.21
CA PHE A 6 17.36 -21.66 3.28
C PHE A 6 16.15 -21.52 4.20
N TYR A 7 15.73 -20.29 4.51
CA TYR A 7 14.53 -20.01 5.28
C TYR A 7 13.26 -20.55 4.60
N ALA A 8 13.06 -20.26 3.31
CA ALA A 8 11.90 -20.76 2.56
C ALA A 8 11.86 -22.29 2.53
N GLN A 9 13.03 -22.93 2.45
CA GLN A 9 13.14 -24.38 2.43
C GLN A 9 12.79 -25.00 3.79
N VAL A 10 13.20 -24.38 4.90
CA VAL A 10 12.84 -24.82 6.26
C VAL A 10 11.35 -24.60 6.56
N GLY A 11 10.76 -23.49 6.10
CA GLY A 11 9.32 -23.25 6.25
C GLY A 11 8.44 -24.28 5.51
N VAL A 12 8.91 -24.79 4.36
CA VAL A 12 8.24 -25.90 3.67
C VAL A 12 8.27 -27.18 4.51
N TYR A 13 9.42 -27.50 5.12
CA TYR A 13 9.53 -28.64 6.04
C TYR A 13 8.58 -28.54 7.25
N GLU A 14 8.37 -27.35 7.81
CA GLU A 14 7.39 -27.15 8.89
C GLU A 14 5.97 -27.50 8.45
N ASN A 15 5.57 -27.06 7.25
CA ASN A 15 4.25 -27.33 6.70
C ASN A 15 4.05 -28.80 6.32
N GLU A 16 5.12 -29.51 5.92
CA GLU A 16 5.06 -30.96 5.65
C GLU A 16 4.96 -31.81 6.93
N LEU A 17 5.54 -31.36 8.05
CA LEU A 17 5.38 -32.02 9.36
C LEU A 17 3.95 -31.90 9.94
N CYS A 18 3.06 -31.13 9.30
CA CYS A 18 1.62 -31.17 9.60
C CYS A 18 0.97 -32.54 9.32
N VAL A 19 1.63 -33.49 8.66
CA VAL A 19 1.10 -34.86 8.48
C VAL A 19 0.80 -35.55 9.83
N CYS A 20 1.48 -35.17 10.90
CA CYS A 20 1.26 -35.70 12.24
C CYS A 20 -0.09 -35.28 12.87
N MET A 21 -0.74 -34.23 12.36
CA MET A 21 -1.96 -33.65 12.93
C MET A 21 -3.04 -33.53 11.85
N PRO A 22 -4.25 -34.10 12.02
CA PRO A 22 -4.79 -34.72 13.23
C PRO A 22 -4.55 -36.23 13.36
N VAL A 23 -4.05 -36.90 12.31
CA VAL A 23 -4.06 -38.38 12.22
C VAL A 23 -3.04 -39.07 13.14
N GLY A 24 -1.92 -38.41 13.44
CA GLY A 24 -0.84 -38.98 14.26
C GLY A 24 -1.01 -38.80 15.78
N LEU A 25 -2.17 -38.31 16.24
CA LEU A 25 -2.45 -38.15 17.66
C LEU A 25 -2.82 -39.48 18.32
N HIS A 26 -2.29 -39.72 19.52
CA HIS A 26 -2.64 -40.91 20.32
C HIS A 26 -4.13 -40.92 20.71
N THR A 27 -4.68 -39.77 21.08
CA THR A 27 -6.11 -39.57 21.31
C THR A 27 -6.68 -38.67 20.22
N PRO A 28 -7.60 -39.15 19.37
CA PRO A 28 -8.25 -38.33 18.36
C PRO A 28 -9.35 -37.47 18.98
N PHE A 29 -9.81 -36.48 18.22
CA PHE A 29 -11.08 -35.80 18.50
C PHE A 29 -12.26 -36.79 18.35
N PRO A 30 -13.27 -36.77 19.24
CA PRO A 30 -13.58 -35.74 20.24
C PRO A 30 -12.96 -35.91 21.63
N ASP A 31 -12.34 -37.06 21.93
CA ASP A 31 -11.89 -37.38 23.30
C ASP A 31 -10.67 -36.55 23.75
N ASN A 32 -9.93 -35.98 22.80
CA ASN A 32 -8.82 -35.09 23.08
C ASN A 32 -9.30 -33.67 23.44
N ASN A 33 -9.30 -33.37 24.74
CA ASN A 33 -9.69 -32.05 25.28
C ASN A 33 -8.88 -30.87 24.71
N LEU A 34 -7.59 -31.06 24.41
CA LEU A 34 -6.75 -30.00 23.82
C LEU A 34 -7.23 -29.68 22.40
N GLN A 35 -7.54 -30.70 21.60
CA GLN A 35 -8.07 -30.52 20.26
C GLN A 35 -9.49 -29.99 20.27
N LEU A 36 -10.34 -30.45 21.20
CA LEU A 36 -11.70 -29.93 21.40
C LEU A 36 -11.67 -28.43 21.73
N MET A 37 -10.80 -28.00 22.64
CA MET A 37 -10.65 -26.59 23.02
C MET A 37 -10.22 -25.70 21.84
N VAL A 38 -9.35 -26.20 20.97
CA VAL A 38 -8.89 -25.46 19.78
C VAL A 38 -9.93 -25.47 18.66
N GLN A 39 -10.55 -26.62 18.36
CA GLN A 39 -11.55 -26.74 17.28
C GLN A 39 -12.87 -26.05 17.61
N SER A 40 -13.27 -26.04 18.89
CA SER A 40 -14.43 -25.27 19.35
C SER A 40 -14.18 -23.76 19.37
N GLY A 41 -12.93 -23.31 19.20
CA GLY A 41 -12.56 -21.90 19.33
C GLY A 41 -12.57 -21.40 20.78
N ALA A 42 -12.66 -22.28 21.78
CA ALA A 42 -12.67 -21.90 23.19
C ALA A 42 -11.35 -21.25 23.61
N LYS A 43 -10.20 -21.89 23.31
CA LYS A 43 -8.88 -21.32 23.57
C LYS A 43 -7.78 -22.01 22.76
N GLY A 44 -6.79 -21.23 22.35
CA GLY A 44 -5.64 -21.72 21.60
C GLY A 44 -5.92 -21.82 20.10
N SER A 45 -4.87 -22.14 19.35
CA SER A 45 -4.93 -22.30 17.90
C SER A 45 -4.29 -23.62 17.49
N THR A 46 -4.47 -24.01 16.22
CA THR A 46 -3.81 -25.18 15.64
C THR A 46 -2.29 -25.09 15.74
N VAL A 47 -1.73 -23.88 15.68
CA VAL A 47 -0.30 -23.61 15.86
C VAL A 47 0.16 -23.99 17.27
N ASN A 48 -0.61 -23.66 18.30
CA ASN A 48 -0.27 -24.00 19.68
C ASN A 48 -0.20 -25.52 19.86
N THR A 49 -1.17 -26.26 19.32
CA THR A 49 -1.18 -27.72 19.37
C THR A 49 0.02 -28.31 18.60
N MET A 50 0.37 -27.72 17.45
CA MET A 50 1.54 -28.12 16.68
C MET A 50 2.86 -27.92 17.44
N GLN A 51 3.03 -26.79 18.15
CA GLN A 51 4.23 -26.53 18.96
C GLN A 51 4.36 -27.44 20.17
N ILE A 52 3.23 -27.87 20.75
CA ILE A 52 3.21 -28.82 21.86
C ILE A 52 3.56 -30.23 21.37
N SER A 53 2.93 -30.69 20.28
CA SER A 53 2.97 -32.08 19.84
C SER A 53 4.04 -32.41 18.79
N CYS A 54 4.40 -31.47 17.91
CA CYS A 54 5.28 -31.70 16.77
C CYS A 54 6.66 -31.07 16.95
N LEU A 55 6.76 -29.74 16.81
CA LEU A 55 8.00 -28.96 16.90
C LEU A 55 7.70 -27.46 17.07
N LEU A 56 8.64 -26.70 17.64
CA LEU A 56 8.51 -25.25 17.77
C LEU A 56 8.67 -24.51 16.43
N GLY A 57 9.68 -24.90 15.65
CA GLY A 57 9.98 -24.33 14.33
C GLY A 57 11.14 -23.35 14.33
N GLN A 58 11.27 -22.61 13.25
CA GLN A 58 12.25 -21.56 13.06
C GLN A 58 11.95 -20.39 14.00
N ILE A 59 12.93 -20.00 14.81
CA ILE A 59 12.85 -18.79 15.61
C ILE A 59 13.29 -17.59 14.76
N GLU A 60 12.52 -16.52 14.84
CA GLU A 60 12.78 -15.26 14.18
C GLU A 60 12.88 -14.11 15.17
N LEU A 61 13.80 -13.18 14.87
CA LEU A 61 14.00 -11.91 15.55
C LEU A 61 13.91 -10.78 14.53
N GLU A 62 12.95 -9.87 14.69
CA GLU A 62 12.68 -8.74 13.78
C GLU A 62 12.51 -9.16 12.31
N GLY A 63 11.91 -10.33 12.07
CA GLY A 63 11.73 -10.91 10.72
C GLY A 63 13.04 -11.43 10.10
N ARG A 64 14.08 -11.65 10.91
CA ARG A 64 15.35 -12.24 10.52
C ARG A 64 15.69 -13.42 11.41
N ARG A 65 16.66 -14.22 11.01
CA ARG A 65 17.25 -15.26 11.87
C ARG A 65 18.07 -14.62 12.99
N PRO A 66 18.33 -15.37 14.10
CA PRO A 66 19.19 -14.90 15.17
C PRO A 66 20.50 -14.30 14.64
N PRO A 67 20.95 -13.15 15.17
CA PRO A 67 22.12 -12.46 14.64
C PRO A 67 23.40 -13.24 14.94
N LEU A 68 24.36 -13.14 14.02
CA LEU A 68 25.72 -13.66 14.21
C LEU A 68 26.54 -12.71 15.09
N MET A 69 27.33 -13.27 15.99
CA MET A 69 28.37 -12.54 16.71
C MET A 69 29.49 -12.11 15.74
N PRO A 70 30.32 -11.10 16.07
CA PRO A 70 31.47 -10.71 15.25
C PRO A 70 32.46 -11.85 14.97
N SER A 71 32.48 -12.88 15.83
CA SER A 71 33.25 -14.12 15.65
C SER A 71 32.67 -15.07 14.59
N GLY A 72 31.53 -14.75 13.97
CA GLY A 72 30.82 -15.60 13.03
C GLY A 72 30.02 -16.73 13.68
N LYS A 73 29.84 -16.73 15.01
CA LYS A 73 29.08 -17.76 15.74
C LYS A 73 27.68 -17.26 16.10
N PHE A 74 26.70 -18.16 16.09
CA PHE A 74 25.36 -17.88 16.64
C PHE A 74 25.32 -18.00 18.17
N LEU A 75 25.95 -19.05 18.72
CA LEU A 75 26.19 -19.22 20.15
C LEU A 75 27.60 -19.77 20.38
N PRO A 76 28.19 -19.61 21.59
CA PRO A 76 29.54 -20.09 21.88
C PRO A 76 29.74 -21.60 21.64
N CYS A 77 28.67 -22.39 21.77
CA CYS A 77 28.66 -23.83 21.53
C CYS A 77 28.71 -24.25 20.06
N PHE A 78 28.44 -23.34 19.12
CA PHE A 78 28.50 -23.62 17.69
C PHE A 78 29.86 -23.23 17.09
N GLN A 79 30.20 -23.88 15.99
CA GLN A 79 31.37 -23.51 15.20
C GLN A 79 31.10 -22.20 14.42
N PRO A 80 32.14 -21.40 14.13
CA PRO A 80 31.98 -20.22 13.29
C PRO A 80 31.39 -20.59 11.92
N TYR A 81 30.35 -19.87 11.50
CA TYR A 81 29.65 -20.05 10.23
C TYR A 81 29.08 -21.46 10.02
N ASP A 82 28.63 -22.12 11.09
CA ASP A 82 27.95 -23.42 11.00
C ASP A 82 26.68 -23.31 10.12
N PRO A 83 26.58 -24.09 9.02
CA PRO A 83 25.42 -24.08 8.13
C PRO A 83 24.21 -24.87 8.69
N SER A 84 24.34 -25.51 9.86
CA SER A 84 23.28 -26.31 10.44
C SER A 84 22.03 -25.47 10.74
N PRO A 85 20.81 -26.00 10.50
CA PRO A 85 19.57 -25.27 10.78
C PRO A 85 19.43 -24.95 12.27
N GLY A 86 19.89 -25.85 13.15
CA GLY A 86 19.89 -25.65 14.59
C GLY A 86 20.77 -24.47 15.05
N ALA A 87 21.94 -24.27 14.43
CA ALA A 87 22.76 -23.10 14.70
C ALA A 87 22.05 -21.80 14.29
N GLY A 88 21.29 -21.83 13.20
CA GLY A 88 20.46 -20.72 12.71
C GLY A 88 19.12 -20.52 13.43
N GLY A 89 18.91 -21.12 14.61
CA GLY A 89 17.72 -20.94 15.42
C GLY A 89 16.51 -21.79 15.02
N PHE A 90 16.69 -22.86 14.25
CA PHE A 90 15.61 -23.84 14.02
C PHE A 90 15.50 -24.81 15.19
N VAL A 91 14.33 -24.83 15.83
CA VAL A 91 14.06 -25.68 17.00
C VAL A 91 13.25 -26.90 16.56
N SER A 92 13.92 -28.05 16.46
CA SER A 92 13.26 -29.32 16.17
C SER A 92 12.56 -29.94 17.38
N GLY A 93 12.91 -29.49 18.59
CA GLY A 93 12.25 -29.92 19.83
C GLY A 93 10.81 -29.42 19.93
N ARG A 94 10.04 -30.07 20.80
CA ARG A 94 8.63 -29.77 21.10
C ARG A 94 8.40 -29.63 22.59
N PHE A 95 7.37 -28.89 23.00
CA PHE A 95 7.15 -28.67 24.43
C PHE A 95 6.84 -29.96 25.20
N LEU A 96 6.20 -30.95 24.56
CA LEU A 96 5.86 -32.22 25.23
C LEU A 96 7.09 -33.03 25.68
N THR A 97 8.17 -33.05 24.89
CA THR A 97 9.39 -33.80 25.20
C THR A 97 10.52 -32.93 25.75
N GLY A 98 10.32 -31.61 25.78
CA GLY A 98 11.35 -30.63 26.10
C GLY A 98 12.21 -30.23 24.89
N ILE A 99 12.95 -29.14 25.09
CA ILE A 99 13.83 -28.51 24.09
C ILE A 99 15.27 -28.50 24.58
N LYS A 100 16.25 -28.58 23.67
CA LYS A 100 17.68 -28.62 24.05
C LYS A 100 18.15 -27.29 24.64
N PRO A 101 19.24 -27.24 25.43
CA PRO A 101 19.74 -25.99 26.00
C PRO A 101 20.08 -24.90 24.97
N GLN A 102 20.61 -25.27 23.79
CA GLN A 102 20.92 -24.30 22.73
C GLN A 102 19.62 -23.71 22.13
N GLU A 103 18.63 -24.57 21.88
CA GLU A 103 17.31 -24.22 21.34
C GLU A 103 16.51 -23.37 22.34
N PHE A 104 16.59 -23.71 23.63
CA PHE A 104 15.98 -22.97 24.73
C PHE A 104 16.44 -21.51 24.74
N PHE A 105 17.74 -21.27 24.55
CA PHE A 105 18.26 -19.91 24.54
C PHE A 105 17.71 -19.09 23.37
N PHE A 106 17.61 -19.66 22.16
CA PHE A 106 16.97 -18.98 21.03
C PHE A 106 15.48 -18.73 21.29
N HIS A 107 14.77 -19.69 21.87
CA HIS A 107 13.37 -19.51 22.23
C HIS A 107 13.18 -18.36 23.24
N CYS A 108 14.06 -18.23 24.23
CA CYS A 108 14.05 -17.10 25.16
C CYS A 108 14.29 -15.75 24.47
N MET A 109 15.11 -15.69 23.42
CA MET A 109 15.31 -14.46 22.65
C MET A 109 14.00 -13.97 22.03
N ALA A 110 13.27 -14.86 21.35
CA ALA A 110 12.00 -14.51 20.72
C ALA A 110 10.91 -14.16 21.75
N GLY A 111 10.86 -14.89 22.87
CA GLY A 111 9.97 -14.52 23.98
C GLY A 111 10.24 -13.11 24.51
N ARG A 112 11.53 -12.73 24.65
CA ARG A 112 11.93 -11.40 25.10
C ARG A 112 11.59 -10.31 24.08
N GLU A 113 11.76 -10.57 22.79
CA GLU A 113 11.36 -9.63 21.74
C GLU A 113 9.88 -9.27 21.84
N GLY A 114 9.00 -10.27 21.94
CA GLY A 114 7.56 -10.03 22.09
C GLY A 114 7.22 -9.17 23.31
N LEU A 115 7.90 -9.39 24.45
CA LEU A 115 7.72 -8.58 25.66
C LEU A 115 8.19 -7.13 25.47
N VAL A 116 9.34 -6.92 24.83
CA VAL A 116 9.89 -5.59 24.55
C VAL A 116 8.99 -4.83 23.57
N ASP A 117 8.52 -5.51 22.52
CA ASP A 117 7.61 -4.94 21.53
C ASP A 117 6.31 -4.47 22.18
N THR A 118 5.75 -5.29 23.06
CA THR A 118 4.56 -4.95 23.84
C THR A 118 4.81 -3.72 24.71
N ALA A 119 5.94 -3.65 25.41
CA ALA A 119 6.26 -2.51 26.28
C ALA A 119 6.46 -1.20 25.49
N VAL A 120 7.14 -1.24 24.35
CA VAL A 120 7.52 -0.04 23.60
C VAL A 120 6.42 0.44 22.67
N LYS A 121 5.78 -0.46 21.92
CA LYS A 121 4.88 -0.07 20.83
C LYS A 121 3.48 0.32 21.34
N THR A 122 3.05 -0.19 22.49
CA THR A 122 1.74 0.15 23.10
C THR A 122 1.61 1.62 23.47
N SER A 123 2.66 2.21 24.03
CA SER A 123 2.68 3.65 24.36
C SER A 123 2.41 4.53 23.12
N ARG A 124 2.89 4.11 21.95
CA ARG A 124 2.79 4.87 20.70
C ARG A 124 1.38 4.81 20.10
N SER A 125 0.73 3.64 20.15
CA SER A 125 -0.65 3.48 19.68
C SER A 125 -1.63 4.24 20.58
N GLY A 126 -1.43 4.23 21.90
CA GLY A 126 -2.23 5.03 22.83
C GLY A 126 -2.13 6.55 22.57
N TYR A 127 -0.93 7.06 22.29
CA TYR A 127 -0.75 8.47 21.94
C TYR A 127 -1.43 8.83 20.61
N LEU A 128 -1.30 7.97 19.59
CA LEU A 128 -2.00 8.13 18.31
C LEU A 128 -3.52 8.23 18.52
N GLN A 129 -4.10 7.31 19.30
CA GLN A 129 -5.53 7.30 19.61
C GLN A 129 -5.96 8.60 20.31
N ARG A 130 -5.22 9.05 21.33
CA ARG A 130 -5.52 10.31 22.03
C ARG A 130 -5.55 11.50 21.06
N CYS A 131 -4.57 11.60 20.17
CA CYS A 131 -4.51 12.67 19.19
C CYS A 131 -5.73 12.65 18.26
N ILE A 132 -6.10 11.48 17.72
CA ILE A 132 -7.25 11.38 16.81
C ILE A 132 -8.56 11.70 17.55
N ILE A 133 -8.76 11.16 18.75
CA ILE A 133 -9.95 11.46 19.58
C ILE A 133 -10.07 12.97 19.80
N LYS A 134 -8.98 13.65 20.16
CA LYS A 134 -9.02 15.09 20.43
C LYS A 134 -9.33 15.96 19.22
N HIS A 135 -9.00 15.53 18.01
CA HIS A 135 -9.36 16.27 16.79
C HIS A 135 -10.78 15.96 16.30
N LEU A 136 -11.32 14.78 16.63
CA LEU A 136 -12.62 14.33 16.14
C LEU A 136 -13.73 14.39 17.21
N GLU A 137 -13.46 14.85 18.43
CA GLU A 137 -14.45 14.85 19.52
C GLU A 137 -15.66 15.76 19.27
N GLY A 138 -15.50 16.79 18.45
CA GLY A 138 -16.57 17.72 18.08
C GLY A 138 -17.46 17.25 16.93
N LEU A 139 -17.12 16.15 16.22
CA LEU A 139 -17.88 15.72 15.04
C LEU A 139 -19.13 14.93 15.41
N VAL A 140 -20.28 15.50 15.09
CA VAL A 140 -21.60 14.97 15.43
C VAL A 140 -22.51 15.02 14.20
N VAL A 141 -23.40 14.02 14.06
CA VAL A 141 -24.44 14.02 13.03
C VAL A 141 -25.56 14.99 13.43
N GLN A 142 -25.92 15.90 12.54
CA GLN A 142 -26.99 16.87 12.77
C GLN A 142 -28.35 16.35 12.26
N TYR A 143 -29.44 17.04 12.62
CA TYR A 143 -30.80 16.67 12.19
C TYR A 143 -31.05 16.73 10.68
N ASP A 144 -30.16 17.37 9.92
CA ASP A 144 -30.15 17.35 8.45
C ASP A 144 -29.33 16.18 7.87
N LEU A 145 -28.87 15.26 8.72
CA LEU A 145 -28.00 14.11 8.43
C LEU A 145 -26.56 14.50 8.00
N THR A 146 -26.21 15.79 8.04
CA THR A 146 -24.85 16.23 7.77
C THR A 146 -23.96 16.00 9.00
N VAL A 147 -22.70 15.67 8.77
CA VAL A 147 -21.70 15.58 9.84
C VAL A 147 -21.06 16.96 9.99
N ARG A 148 -21.21 17.56 11.16
CA ARG A 148 -20.67 18.88 11.46
C ARG A 148 -19.74 18.84 12.66
N ASP A 149 -18.77 19.74 12.65
CA ASP A 149 -17.98 20.04 13.82
C ASP A 149 -18.76 20.95 14.79
N SER A 150 -18.24 21.08 16.00
CA SER A 150 -18.73 21.96 17.06
C SER A 150 -18.86 23.43 16.64
N ASP A 151 -18.02 23.88 15.70
CA ASP A 151 -18.08 25.24 15.10
C ASP A 151 -19.19 25.41 14.05
N GLY A 152 -19.93 24.35 13.73
CA GLY A 152 -20.98 24.34 12.69
C GLY A 152 -20.46 24.13 11.27
N SER A 153 -19.15 23.97 11.08
CA SER A 153 -18.52 23.61 9.81
C SER A 153 -18.96 22.22 9.35
N VAL A 154 -19.39 22.10 8.09
CA VAL A 154 -19.82 20.83 7.49
C VAL A 154 -18.60 20.06 6.99
N ILE A 155 -18.41 18.84 7.50
CA ILE A 155 -17.31 17.94 7.11
C ILE A 155 -17.77 16.91 6.08
N GLN A 156 -18.96 16.32 6.28
CA GLN A 156 -19.59 15.40 5.32
C GLN A 156 -21.07 15.77 5.14
N PHE A 157 -21.57 15.67 3.91
CA PHE A 157 -22.99 15.91 3.62
C PHE A 157 -23.90 14.77 4.10
N LEU A 158 -23.37 13.55 4.15
CA LEU A 158 -24.04 12.38 4.69
C LEU A 158 -22.98 11.48 5.32
N TYR A 159 -23.24 10.99 6.53
CA TYR A 159 -22.30 10.12 7.23
C TYR A 159 -21.95 8.88 6.38
N GLY A 160 -20.67 8.67 6.07
CA GLY A 160 -20.25 7.52 5.27
C GLY A 160 -20.76 7.51 3.82
N GLU A 161 -21.27 8.64 3.32
CA GLU A 161 -21.94 8.78 2.01
C GLU A 161 -23.26 7.98 1.85
N ASP A 162 -23.67 7.22 2.87
CA ASP A 162 -24.89 6.40 2.86
C ASP A 162 -25.82 6.63 4.07
N GLY A 163 -25.32 7.28 5.12
CA GLY A 163 -26.06 7.68 6.32
C GLY A 163 -26.29 6.54 7.30
N LEU A 164 -25.65 5.39 7.10
CA LEU A 164 -25.90 4.19 7.88
C LEU A 164 -25.07 4.13 9.17
N ASP A 165 -25.69 3.61 10.23
CA ASP A 165 -24.99 3.25 11.44
C ASP A 165 -24.39 1.83 11.35
N ILE A 166 -23.10 1.72 11.67
CA ILE A 166 -22.26 0.54 11.42
C ILE A 166 -22.80 -0.72 12.12
N PRO A 167 -23.15 -0.71 13.43
CA PRO A 167 -23.72 -1.86 14.11
C PRO A 167 -25.05 -2.32 13.51
N LYS A 168 -25.85 -1.39 12.96
CA LYS A 168 -27.15 -1.70 12.34
C LYS A 168 -27.04 -2.25 10.91
N THR A 169 -25.84 -2.28 10.30
CA THR A 169 -25.63 -2.73 8.90
C THR A 169 -25.46 -4.23 8.70
N GLN A 170 -25.25 -5.03 9.76
CA GLN A 170 -24.86 -6.45 9.67
C GLN A 170 -25.81 -7.30 8.79
N PHE A 171 -27.09 -6.96 8.78
CA PHE A 171 -28.12 -7.68 8.03
C PHE A 171 -28.48 -7.05 6.68
N LEU A 172 -27.81 -5.96 6.27
CA LEU A 172 -28.00 -5.34 4.94
C LEU A 172 -27.09 -5.96 3.87
N GLN A 173 -26.27 -6.94 4.25
CA GLN A 173 -25.41 -7.68 3.34
C GLN A 173 -26.16 -8.80 2.61
N PRO A 174 -25.81 -9.11 1.35
CA PRO A 174 -26.55 -10.08 0.54
C PRO A 174 -26.53 -11.52 1.09
N ARG A 175 -25.55 -11.89 1.92
CA ARG A 175 -25.49 -13.23 2.55
C ARG A 175 -26.61 -13.42 3.60
N GLN A 176 -27.14 -12.34 4.15
CA GLN A 176 -28.11 -12.32 5.23
C GLN A 176 -29.53 -12.03 4.74
N PHE A 177 -29.74 -11.74 3.44
CA PHE A 177 -31.07 -11.56 2.86
C PHE A 177 -31.98 -12.80 3.00
N PRO A 178 -31.49 -14.04 2.81
CA PRO A 178 -32.30 -15.23 3.07
C PRO A 178 -32.78 -15.32 4.53
N PHE A 179 -31.96 -14.86 5.48
CA PHE A 179 -32.35 -14.82 6.90
C PHE A 179 -33.48 -13.82 7.16
N ILE A 180 -33.48 -12.67 6.49
CA ILE A 180 -34.58 -11.69 6.58
C ILE A 180 -35.86 -12.25 5.95
N GLU A 181 -35.72 -12.91 4.80
CA GLU A 181 -36.85 -13.51 4.08
C GLU A 181 -37.54 -14.60 4.92
N ASN A 182 -36.75 -15.51 5.51
CA ASN A 182 -37.27 -16.57 6.38
C ASN A 182 -37.99 -16.03 7.63
N ASN A 183 -37.53 -14.89 8.15
CA ASN A 183 -38.09 -14.26 9.37
C ASN A 183 -39.10 -13.14 9.09
N HIS A 184 -39.61 -13.03 7.85
CA HIS A 184 -40.49 -11.94 7.44
C HIS A 184 -41.71 -11.76 8.34
N GLU A 185 -42.43 -12.84 8.68
CA GLU A 185 -43.65 -12.77 9.50
C GLU A 185 -43.37 -12.25 10.93
N VAL A 186 -42.22 -12.62 11.51
CA VAL A 186 -41.81 -12.15 12.84
C VAL A 186 -41.50 -10.66 12.80
N ILE A 187 -40.80 -10.21 11.76
CA ILE A 187 -40.47 -8.79 11.58
C ILE A 187 -41.74 -7.97 11.32
N ARG A 188 -42.65 -8.48 10.46
CA ARG A 188 -43.92 -7.81 10.15
C ARG A 188 -44.75 -7.54 11.40
N ARG A 189 -44.87 -8.54 12.29
CA ARG A 189 -45.64 -8.44 13.54
C ARG A 189 -44.94 -7.58 14.60
N SER A 190 -43.64 -7.76 14.79
CA SER A 190 -42.90 -7.05 15.86
C SER A 190 -42.72 -5.56 15.60
N GLN A 191 -42.64 -5.15 14.33
CA GLN A 191 -42.37 -3.76 13.94
C GLN A 191 -43.59 -3.07 13.33
N ASP A 192 -44.77 -3.72 13.38
CA ASP A 192 -46.03 -3.24 12.80
C ASP A 192 -45.85 -2.64 11.39
N LEU A 193 -45.22 -3.43 10.51
CA LEU A 193 -44.77 -2.96 9.20
C LEU A 193 -45.93 -2.46 8.32
N ASP A 194 -47.11 -3.07 8.46
CA ASP A 194 -48.27 -2.78 7.63
C ASP A 194 -48.81 -1.36 7.90
N SER A 195 -48.78 -0.89 9.15
CA SER A 195 -49.19 0.49 9.49
C SER A 195 -48.15 1.51 9.03
N VAL A 196 -46.86 1.18 9.13
CA VAL A 196 -45.76 2.07 8.73
C VAL A 196 -45.72 2.24 7.21
N LEU A 197 -45.84 1.15 6.45
CA LEU A 197 -45.84 1.20 4.98
C LEU A 197 -47.05 1.97 4.42
N ALA A 198 -48.17 2.03 5.15
CA ALA A 198 -49.34 2.80 4.72
C ALA A 198 -49.10 4.32 4.71
N HIS A 199 -48.17 4.82 5.53
CA HIS A 199 -47.86 6.24 5.64
C HIS A 199 -46.71 6.71 4.74
N LEU A 200 -45.98 5.76 4.11
CA LEU A 200 -44.77 6.04 3.35
C LEU A 200 -45.03 5.98 1.84
N ASP A 201 -44.47 6.91 1.06
CA ASP A 201 -44.53 6.87 -0.41
C ASP A 201 -43.34 6.08 -1.00
N PRO A 202 -43.57 4.92 -1.64
CA PRO A 202 -42.51 4.15 -2.30
C PRO A 202 -42.21 4.59 -3.73
N HIS A 203 -43.03 5.46 -4.34
CA HIS A 203 -42.97 5.70 -5.79
C HIS A 203 -41.93 6.76 -6.17
N THR A 204 -41.73 7.79 -5.37
CA THR A 204 -40.85 8.92 -5.71
C THR A 204 -39.40 8.48 -5.93
N ALA A 205 -38.82 7.77 -4.97
CA ALA A 205 -37.45 7.28 -5.08
C ALA A 205 -37.30 6.24 -6.21
N ALA A 206 -38.26 5.33 -6.36
CA ALA A 206 -38.27 4.32 -7.42
C ALA A 206 -38.30 4.95 -8.82
N ARG A 207 -39.13 5.98 -9.04
CA ARG A 207 -39.16 6.73 -10.31
C ARG A 207 -37.81 7.35 -10.63
N HIS A 208 -37.14 7.91 -9.62
CA HIS A 208 -35.83 8.48 -9.80
C HIS A 208 -34.76 7.44 -10.16
N PHE A 209 -34.74 6.28 -9.48
CA PHE A 209 -33.87 5.16 -9.85
C PHE A 209 -34.10 4.68 -11.28
N THR A 210 -35.36 4.56 -11.72
CA THR A 210 -35.64 4.19 -13.11
C THR A 210 -35.12 5.24 -14.10
N ALA A 211 -35.15 6.53 -13.75
CA ALA A 211 -34.58 7.60 -14.57
C ALA A 211 -33.04 7.49 -14.67
N ILE A 212 -32.36 7.20 -13.55
CA ILE A 212 -30.92 6.94 -13.51
C ILE A 212 -30.58 5.72 -14.39
N GLN A 213 -31.29 4.60 -14.23
CA GLN A 213 -31.04 3.39 -15.00
C GLN A 213 -31.32 3.59 -16.51
N ARG A 214 -32.38 4.31 -16.87
CA ARG A 214 -32.66 4.72 -18.26
C ARG A 214 -31.56 5.62 -18.83
N TRP A 215 -30.91 6.44 -17.99
CA TRP A 215 -29.79 7.26 -18.41
C TRP A 215 -28.52 6.40 -18.62
N LYS A 216 -28.23 5.47 -17.69
CA LYS A 216 -27.09 4.54 -17.76
C LYS A 216 -27.18 3.62 -18.98
N THR A 217 -28.34 3.02 -19.25
CA THR A 217 -28.53 2.14 -20.43
C THR A 217 -28.37 2.86 -21.76
N LYS A 218 -28.77 4.13 -21.85
CA LYS A 218 -28.56 4.96 -23.06
C LYS A 218 -27.10 5.35 -23.29
N ARG A 219 -26.21 5.16 -22.31
CA ARG A 219 -24.83 5.66 -22.33
C ARG A 219 -23.88 4.63 -21.69
N GLU A 220 -23.41 3.69 -22.50
CA GLU A 220 -22.56 2.56 -22.07
C GLU A 220 -21.24 2.95 -21.39
N LEU A 221 -20.73 4.18 -21.56
CA LEU A 221 -19.53 4.67 -20.85
C LEU A 221 -19.70 6.11 -20.39
N ALA A 222 -20.11 6.31 -19.14
CA ALA A 222 -19.95 7.59 -18.47
C ALA A 222 -18.45 7.85 -18.23
N CYS A 223 -17.78 8.49 -19.19
CA CYS A 223 -16.43 9.01 -18.98
C CYS A 223 -16.53 10.31 -18.17
N PRO A 224 -16.13 10.36 -16.88
CA PRO A 224 -16.35 11.54 -16.01
C PRO A 224 -15.61 12.79 -16.49
N ARG A 225 -14.59 12.62 -17.34
CA ARG A 225 -13.66 13.68 -17.78
C ARG A 225 -13.90 14.19 -19.20
N ARG A 226 -15.01 13.84 -19.88
CA ARG A 226 -15.29 14.34 -21.24
C ARG A 226 -16.35 15.45 -21.23
N GLY A 227 -15.88 16.69 -21.11
CA GLY A 227 -16.73 17.88 -21.30
C GLY A 227 -17.14 18.07 -22.76
N ALA A 228 -18.16 18.90 -22.99
CA ALA A 228 -18.69 19.21 -24.32
C ALA A 228 -17.58 19.70 -25.29
N PHE A 229 -16.69 20.55 -24.78
CA PHE A 229 -15.53 21.07 -25.50
C PHE A 229 -14.51 19.98 -25.87
N LEU A 230 -14.29 18.99 -25.01
CA LEU A 230 -13.35 17.90 -25.27
C LEU A 230 -13.88 16.92 -26.33
N LEU A 231 -15.20 16.69 -26.36
CA LEU A 231 -15.83 15.91 -27.43
C LEU A 231 -15.76 16.64 -28.78
N PHE A 232 -15.86 17.97 -28.75
CA PHE A 232 -15.67 18.80 -29.93
C PHE A 232 -14.22 18.77 -30.43
N SER A 233 -13.25 18.96 -29.53
CA SER A 233 -11.83 18.97 -29.87
C SER A 233 -11.33 17.61 -30.38
N GLN A 234 -11.80 16.49 -29.82
CA GLN A 234 -11.50 15.15 -30.33
C GLN A 234 -12.00 14.93 -31.75
N LYS A 235 -13.16 15.49 -32.11
CA LYS A 235 -13.72 15.37 -33.46
C LYS A 235 -13.02 16.28 -34.48
N LYS A 236 -12.49 17.42 -34.03
CA LYS A 236 -11.78 18.42 -34.85
C LYS A 236 -10.25 18.31 -34.78
N LEU A 237 -9.70 17.26 -34.18
CA LEU A 237 -8.26 17.09 -33.89
C LEU A 237 -7.35 17.20 -35.14
N ALA A 238 -7.90 16.98 -36.34
CA ALA A 238 -7.19 17.16 -37.62
C ALA A 238 -6.93 18.63 -38.02
N LYS A 239 -7.66 19.61 -37.44
CA LYS A 239 -7.48 21.05 -37.66
C LYS A 239 -6.99 21.69 -36.36
N LEU A 240 -5.68 21.75 -36.19
CA LEU A 240 -4.99 22.14 -34.95
C LEU A 240 -4.96 23.67 -34.65
N ARG A 241 -5.49 24.51 -35.53
CA ARG A 241 -5.45 25.98 -35.36
C ARG A 241 -6.79 26.50 -34.84
N GLU A 242 -6.75 27.17 -33.69
CA GLU A 242 -7.81 27.98 -33.06
C GLU A 242 -9.13 27.26 -32.66
N LEU A 243 -9.05 26.04 -32.13
CA LEU A 243 -10.21 25.25 -31.63
C LEU A 243 -11.11 25.97 -30.62
N VAL A 244 -10.56 26.91 -29.84
CA VAL A 244 -11.33 27.70 -28.86
C VAL A 244 -12.23 28.72 -29.56
N LYS A 245 -11.73 29.43 -30.58
CA LYS A 245 -12.54 30.38 -31.35
C LYS A 245 -13.63 29.67 -32.13
N ASP A 246 -13.29 28.53 -32.72
CA ASP A 246 -14.21 27.61 -33.40
C ASP A 246 -15.36 27.10 -32.50
N TRP A 247 -15.09 26.95 -31.19
CA TRP A 247 -16.10 26.54 -30.21
C TRP A 247 -17.04 27.70 -29.83
N HIS A 248 -16.50 28.91 -29.72
CA HIS A 248 -17.30 30.10 -29.43
C HIS A 248 -18.11 30.57 -30.65
N SER A 249 -17.64 30.32 -31.86
CA SER A 249 -18.34 30.63 -33.12
C SER A 249 -19.41 29.60 -33.51
N LEU A 250 -19.55 28.50 -32.77
CA LEU A 250 -20.60 27.51 -33.00
C LEU A 250 -21.96 28.02 -32.53
N ASP A 251 -22.98 27.80 -33.35
CA ASP A 251 -24.37 28.07 -32.99
C ASP A 251 -24.78 27.32 -31.72
N GLU A 252 -25.77 27.89 -31.02
CA GLU A 252 -26.28 27.35 -29.76
C GLU A 252 -26.83 25.92 -29.91
N ALA A 253 -27.43 25.59 -31.06
CA ALA A 253 -27.86 24.24 -31.41
C ALA A 253 -26.66 23.28 -31.59
N GLY A 254 -25.57 23.77 -32.17
CA GLY A 254 -24.31 23.03 -32.32
C GLY A 254 -23.69 22.71 -30.97
N ARG A 255 -23.60 23.70 -30.07
CA ARG A 255 -23.14 23.53 -28.68
C ARG A 255 -24.04 22.59 -27.89
N ALA A 256 -25.36 22.74 -27.99
CA ALA A 256 -26.34 21.90 -27.30
C ALA A 256 -26.21 20.41 -27.68
N LYS A 257 -25.84 20.09 -28.92
CA LYS A 257 -25.54 18.70 -29.34
C LYS A 257 -24.38 18.08 -28.56
N TYR A 258 -23.31 18.83 -28.33
CA TYR A 258 -22.15 18.37 -27.55
C TYR A 258 -22.45 18.37 -26.05
N THR A 259 -23.16 19.38 -25.55
CA THR A 259 -23.59 19.47 -24.14
C THR A 259 -24.56 18.36 -23.76
N ARG A 260 -25.50 17.99 -24.64
CA ARG A 260 -26.39 16.84 -24.43
C ARG A 260 -25.60 15.53 -24.39
N ARG A 261 -24.58 15.36 -25.23
CA ARG A 261 -23.71 14.17 -25.23
C ARG A 261 -22.78 14.11 -24.01
N SER A 262 -22.40 15.25 -23.46
CA SER A 262 -21.59 15.36 -22.24
C SER A 262 -22.41 15.61 -20.98
N SER A 263 -23.76 15.49 -21.04
CA SER A 263 -24.57 15.78 -19.86
C SER A 263 -24.23 14.77 -18.76
N ARG A 264 -24.14 15.24 -17.51
CA ARG A 264 -23.74 14.41 -16.39
C ARG A 264 -24.82 13.37 -16.08
N CYS A 265 -24.43 12.30 -15.39
CA CYS A 265 -25.39 11.41 -14.75
C CYS A 265 -26.28 12.26 -13.83
N PRO A 266 -27.59 12.01 -13.75
CA PRO A 266 -28.41 12.54 -12.68
C PRO A 266 -27.75 12.26 -11.33
N GLU A 267 -27.95 13.15 -10.36
CA GLU A 267 -27.39 13.00 -9.02
C GLU A 267 -27.92 11.72 -8.37
N PRO A 268 -27.18 11.10 -7.43
CA PRO A 268 -27.69 9.95 -6.68
C PRO A 268 -28.98 10.30 -5.91
N THR A 269 -29.81 9.29 -5.66
CA THR A 269 -31.04 9.44 -4.85
C THR A 269 -30.77 10.07 -3.48
N LEU A 270 -29.70 9.66 -2.80
CA LEU A 270 -29.32 10.19 -1.49
C LEU A 270 -28.93 11.68 -1.51
N GLY A 271 -28.52 12.21 -2.67
CA GLY A 271 -28.20 13.63 -2.81
C GLY A 271 -29.43 14.53 -2.98
N LEU A 272 -30.51 13.98 -3.55
CA LEU A 272 -31.76 14.70 -3.81
C LEU A 272 -32.82 14.47 -2.74
N PHE A 273 -32.90 13.23 -2.24
CA PHE A 273 -33.92 12.78 -1.32
C PHE A 273 -33.29 12.32 -0.01
N ARG A 274 -33.66 13.04 1.04
CA ARG A 274 -33.34 12.71 2.43
C ARG A 274 -33.83 11.30 2.79
N PRO A 275 -32.94 10.36 3.17
CA PRO A 275 -33.29 8.96 3.39
C PRO A 275 -34.15 8.72 4.63
N ASP A 276 -34.16 9.66 5.57
CA ASP A 276 -35.03 9.64 6.75
C ASP A 276 -36.50 9.96 6.42
N VAL A 277 -36.74 10.79 5.40
CA VAL A 277 -38.09 11.25 5.00
C VAL A 277 -38.62 10.49 3.79
N CYS A 278 -37.80 10.32 2.75
CA CYS A 278 -38.22 9.71 1.50
C CYS A 278 -37.95 8.21 1.52
N PHE A 279 -39.03 7.44 1.65
CA PHE A 279 -38.95 5.98 1.64
C PHE A 279 -38.40 5.46 0.31
N GLY A 280 -37.47 4.50 0.40
CA GLY A 280 -36.78 3.94 -0.76
C GLY A 280 -35.62 4.79 -1.28
N SER A 281 -35.29 5.93 -0.67
CA SER A 281 -34.02 6.62 -0.94
C SER A 281 -32.86 5.84 -0.31
N VAL A 282 -32.17 5.04 -1.12
CA VAL A 282 -31.07 4.17 -0.70
C VAL A 282 -29.81 4.43 -1.54
N SER A 283 -28.68 3.85 -1.16
CA SER A 283 -27.46 3.91 -1.99
C SER A 283 -27.63 3.13 -3.30
N GLU A 284 -26.97 3.58 -4.37
CA GLU A 284 -27.02 2.87 -5.66
C GLU A 284 -26.46 1.44 -5.56
N ASN A 285 -25.43 1.24 -4.73
CA ASN A 285 -24.85 -0.07 -4.50
C ASN A 285 -25.85 -1.01 -3.82
N PHE A 286 -26.54 -0.54 -2.78
CA PHE A 286 -27.56 -1.35 -2.09
C PHE A 286 -28.75 -1.66 -3.00
N HIS A 287 -29.18 -0.70 -3.81
CA HIS A 287 -30.22 -0.91 -4.81
C HIS A 287 -29.80 -2.00 -5.81
N ASP A 288 -28.59 -1.92 -6.38
CA ASP A 288 -28.07 -2.94 -7.31
C ASP A 288 -27.95 -4.33 -6.66
N ILE A 289 -27.53 -4.41 -5.39
CA ILE A 289 -27.45 -5.67 -4.64
C ILE A 289 -28.85 -6.26 -4.42
N THR A 290 -29.82 -5.42 -4.05
CA THR A 290 -31.22 -5.82 -3.82
C THR A 290 -31.85 -6.34 -5.11
N GLU A 291 -31.73 -5.60 -6.21
CA GLU A 291 -32.29 -6.01 -7.50
C GLU A 291 -31.63 -7.29 -8.03
N LYS A 292 -30.31 -7.44 -7.90
CA LYS A 292 -29.62 -8.70 -8.25
C LYS A 292 -30.14 -9.89 -7.45
N TYR A 293 -30.39 -9.70 -6.14
CA TYR A 293 -30.96 -10.75 -5.31
C TYR A 293 -32.37 -11.13 -5.74
N LEU A 294 -33.24 -10.14 -5.99
CA LEU A 294 -34.61 -10.36 -6.45
C LEU A 294 -34.66 -11.01 -7.85
N GLN A 295 -33.74 -10.68 -8.75
CA GLN A 295 -33.62 -11.30 -10.07
C GLN A 295 -33.13 -12.75 -9.97
N ASN A 296 -32.09 -13.02 -9.17
CA ASN A 296 -31.59 -14.38 -8.94
C ASN A 296 -32.66 -15.28 -8.30
N ARG A 297 -33.47 -14.72 -7.40
CA ARG A 297 -34.64 -15.37 -6.81
C ARG A 297 -35.70 -15.74 -7.85
N GLY A 298 -35.91 -14.89 -8.87
CA GLY A 298 -36.85 -15.13 -9.96
C GLY A 298 -36.44 -16.28 -10.89
N ASN A 299 -35.13 -16.52 -11.04
CA ASN A 299 -34.57 -17.55 -11.91
C ASN A 299 -34.44 -18.93 -11.25
N ALA A 300 -34.47 -19.00 -9.91
CA ALA A 300 -34.55 -20.27 -9.21
C ALA A 300 -35.95 -20.86 -9.41
N THR A 301 -36.02 -22.02 -10.06
CA THR A 301 -37.24 -22.77 -10.38
C THR A 301 -38.03 -23.16 -9.12
N GLU A 302 -39.32 -23.43 -9.31
CA GLU A 302 -40.34 -23.79 -8.32
C GLU A 302 -39.82 -24.52 -7.07
N ASP A 303 -39.92 -23.87 -5.91
CA ASP A 303 -39.85 -24.57 -4.62
C ASP A 303 -40.98 -24.05 -3.73
N THR A 304 -41.74 -25.00 -3.22
CA THR A 304 -43.16 -24.91 -2.85
C THR A 304 -43.42 -24.29 -1.47
N LYS A 305 -42.60 -23.30 -1.05
CA LYS A 305 -42.77 -22.54 0.21
C LYS A 305 -42.33 -21.08 0.10
N ARG A 306 -42.76 -20.37 -0.95
CA ARG A 306 -42.50 -18.92 -1.09
C ARG A 306 -43.57 -18.12 -0.35
N HIS A 307 -43.30 -17.73 0.90
CA HIS A 307 -44.25 -17.01 1.73
C HIS A 307 -44.34 -15.49 1.46
N VAL A 308 -43.42 -14.88 0.69
CA VAL A 308 -43.31 -13.41 0.57
C VAL A 308 -43.20 -12.97 -0.89
N SER A 309 -43.93 -11.92 -1.29
CA SER A 309 -43.82 -11.33 -2.63
C SER A 309 -42.54 -10.50 -2.80
N SER A 310 -42.00 -10.43 -4.02
CA SER A 310 -40.76 -9.68 -4.30
C SER A 310 -40.88 -8.19 -3.95
N ASP A 311 -42.06 -7.61 -4.16
CA ASP A 311 -42.32 -6.20 -3.80
C ASP A 311 -42.34 -5.97 -2.29
N ARG A 312 -42.97 -6.87 -1.52
CA ARG A 312 -42.98 -6.79 -0.06
C ARG A 312 -41.59 -7.00 0.53
N LEU A 313 -40.80 -7.90 -0.05
CA LEU A 313 -39.42 -8.10 0.36
C LEU A 313 -38.55 -6.87 0.07
N ARG A 314 -38.73 -6.24 -1.10
CA ARG A 314 -38.07 -4.97 -1.44
C ARG A 314 -38.43 -3.86 -0.44
N GLN A 315 -39.71 -3.70 -0.14
CA GLN A 315 -40.20 -2.73 0.85
C GLN A 315 -39.61 -3.02 2.23
N LEU A 316 -39.55 -4.28 2.65
CA LEU A 316 -38.93 -4.67 3.92
C LEU A 316 -37.44 -4.33 3.97
N LEU A 317 -36.69 -4.55 2.88
CA LEU A 317 -35.26 -4.21 2.81
C LEU A 317 -35.03 -2.70 2.84
N HIS A 318 -35.87 -1.91 2.15
CA HIS A 318 -35.83 -0.44 2.23
C HIS A 318 -36.22 0.08 3.62
N TYR A 319 -37.20 -0.54 4.25
CA TYR A 319 -37.58 -0.22 5.62
C TYR A 319 -36.43 -0.51 6.60
N LYS A 320 -35.77 -1.65 6.44
CA LYS A 320 -34.60 -2.00 7.24
C LYS A 320 -33.46 -1.01 7.03
N TRP A 321 -33.20 -0.58 5.79
CA TRP A 321 -32.23 0.46 5.48
C TRP A 321 -32.54 1.76 6.24
N GLN A 322 -33.78 2.26 6.16
CA GLN A 322 -34.18 3.50 6.83
C GLN A 322 -34.07 3.40 8.36
N ARG A 323 -34.36 2.24 8.95
CA ARG A 323 -34.18 1.97 10.38
C ARG A 323 -32.71 1.82 10.80
N SER A 324 -31.82 1.52 9.86
CA SER A 324 -30.38 1.41 10.08
C SER A 324 -29.63 2.73 9.90
N LEU A 325 -30.33 3.84 9.67
CA LEU A 325 -29.72 5.17 9.62
C LEU A 325 -29.11 5.55 10.97
N CYS A 326 -28.06 6.37 10.91
CA CYS A 326 -27.41 6.98 12.05
C CYS A 326 -28.31 8.05 12.67
N ASP A 327 -28.41 8.04 14.00
CA ASP A 327 -29.33 8.93 14.71
C ASP A 327 -28.70 10.33 14.85
N PRO A 328 -29.47 11.42 14.67
CA PRO A 328 -28.98 12.76 14.94
C PRO A 328 -28.50 12.92 16.39
N GLY A 329 -27.36 13.57 16.58
CA GLY A 329 -26.68 13.69 17.87
C GLY A 329 -25.60 12.63 18.11
N GLU A 330 -25.44 11.65 17.22
CA GLU A 330 -24.43 10.61 17.36
C GLU A 330 -23.01 11.16 17.13
N ALA A 331 -22.12 10.87 18.08
CA ALA A 331 -20.72 11.33 18.10
C ALA A 331 -19.83 10.47 17.18
N VAL A 332 -20.12 10.54 15.87
CA VAL A 332 -19.44 9.74 14.84
C VAL A 332 -17.94 9.98 14.78
N GLY A 333 -17.45 11.16 15.16
CA GLY A 333 -16.01 11.42 15.21
C GLY A 333 -15.29 10.61 16.28
N LEU A 334 -15.90 10.47 17.47
CA LEU A 334 -15.36 9.64 18.54
C LEU A 334 -15.37 8.16 18.17
N LEU A 335 -16.47 7.68 17.58
CA LEU A 335 -16.60 6.30 17.10
C LEU A 335 -15.55 6.00 16.03
N ALA A 336 -15.36 6.89 15.05
CA ALA A 336 -14.33 6.75 14.03
C ALA A 336 -12.91 6.75 14.63
N ALA A 337 -12.64 7.65 15.59
CA ALA A 337 -11.35 7.72 16.26
C ALA A 337 -11.03 6.43 17.03
N GLN A 338 -11.99 5.91 17.78
CA GLN A 338 -11.86 4.66 18.53
C GLN A 338 -11.69 3.45 17.59
N SER A 339 -12.45 3.40 16.50
CA SER A 339 -12.37 2.33 15.49
C SER A 339 -11.02 2.29 14.75
N ILE A 340 -10.26 3.39 14.74
CA ILE A 340 -8.88 3.42 14.24
C ILE A 340 -7.89 3.08 15.37
N GLY A 341 -8.10 3.63 16.56
CA GLY A 341 -7.19 3.53 17.70
C GLY A 341 -7.13 2.13 18.31
N GLU A 342 -8.28 1.53 18.62
CA GLU A 342 -8.37 0.24 19.30
C GLU A 342 -7.74 -0.89 18.46
N PRO A 343 -8.05 -1.06 17.16
CA PRO A 343 -7.38 -2.07 16.35
C PRO A 343 -5.88 -1.80 16.17
N SER A 344 -5.45 -0.54 16.21
CA SER A 344 -4.02 -0.19 16.18
C SER A 344 -3.29 -0.66 17.45
N THR A 345 -3.94 -0.60 18.61
CA THR A 345 -3.39 -1.21 19.85
C THR A 345 -3.35 -2.73 19.72
N GLN A 346 -4.39 -3.34 19.15
CA GLN A 346 -4.43 -4.79 18.93
C GLN A 346 -3.37 -5.28 17.93
N MET A 347 -3.14 -4.56 16.84
CA MET A 347 -2.04 -4.83 15.90
C MET A 347 -0.67 -4.83 16.59
N THR A 348 -0.52 -4.01 17.62
CA THR A 348 0.69 -4.00 18.43
C THR A 348 0.80 -5.26 19.27
N LEU A 349 -0.27 -5.59 20.00
CA LEU A 349 -0.32 -6.69 20.96
C LEU A 349 -0.26 -8.07 20.28
N ASN A 350 -0.86 -8.22 19.10
CA ASN A 350 -0.85 -9.47 18.33
C ASN A 350 0.55 -9.88 17.88
N THR A 351 1.53 -8.95 17.85
CA THR A 351 2.94 -9.29 17.60
C THR A 351 3.46 -10.29 18.63
N PHE A 352 2.93 -10.28 19.86
CA PHE A 352 3.32 -11.22 20.93
C PHE A 352 2.88 -12.66 20.63
N HIS A 353 1.67 -12.85 20.11
CA HIS A 353 1.12 -14.19 19.85
C HIS A 353 1.70 -14.85 18.59
N PHE A 354 2.25 -14.06 17.67
CA PHE A 354 2.92 -14.53 16.46
C PHE A 354 4.46 -14.35 16.52
N ALA A 355 5.01 -14.02 17.69
CA ALA A 355 6.45 -13.83 17.88
C ALA A 355 7.20 -15.10 17.47
N GLY A 356 8.10 -14.99 16.48
CA GLY A 356 8.88 -16.09 15.94
C GLY A 356 8.39 -16.68 14.61
N ARG A 357 7.29 -16.22 14.00
CA ARG A 357 6.92 -16.57 12.61
C ARG A 357 6.82 -15.34 11.71
N GLY A 358 7.57 -15.34 10.62
CA GLY A 358 7.79 -14.21 9.72
C GLY A 358 6.68 -13.90 8.73
N GLU A 359 5.55 -14.59 8.82
CA GLU A 359 4.53 -14.48 7.77
C GLU A 359 3.72 -13.18 7.83
N MET A 360 3.78 -12.39 8.91
CA MET A 360 3.04 -11.13 8.97
C MET A 360 3.82 -10.03 9.69
N ASN A 361 4.46 -9.16 8.91
CA ASN A 361 5.01 -7.87 9.36
C ASN A 361 3.89 -6.89 9.76
N VAL A 362 3.11 -7.22 10.79
CA VAL A 362 2.06 -6.37 11.39
C VAL A 362 2.66 -5.07 11.95
N THR A 363 3.96 -5.07 12.24
CA THR A 363 4.74 -3.98 12.84
C THR A 363 4.99 -2.78 11.90
N LEU A 364 4.78 -2.92 10.58
CA LEU A 364 4.91 -1.81 9.63
C LEU A 364 3.70 -0.86 9.65
N GLY A 365 2.55 -1.30 10.18
CA GLY A 365 1.30 -0.54 10.12
C GLY A 365 1.32 0.76 10.94
N ILE A 366 1.70 0.70 12.21
CA ILE A 366 1.60 1.85 13.13
C ILE A 366 2.57 3.00 12.78
N PRO A 367 3.85 2.73 12.47
CA PRO A 367 4.75 3.79 11.99
C PRO A 367 4.20 4.48 10.74
N ARG A 368 3.55 3.72 9.84
CA ARG A 368 2.93 4.27 8.64
C ARG A 368 1.67 5.06 8.94
N LEU A 369 0.81 4.58 9.84
CA LEU A 369 -0.38 5.30 10.30
C LEU A 369 0.01 6.64 10.95
N ARG A 370 1.05 6.66 11.78
CA ARG A 370 1.59 7.91 12.35
C ARG A 370 2.10 8.87 11.29
N GLU A 371 2.83 8.36 10.30
CA GLU A 371 3.37 9.16 9.20
C GLU A 371 2.26 9.82 8.37
N ILE A 372 1.15 9.09 8.13
CA ILE A 372 -0.03 9.58 7.40
C ILE A 372 -0.86 10.55 8.26
N LEU A 373 -1.25 10.15 9.47
CA LEU A 373 -2.29 10.84 10.24
C LEU A 373 -1.75 11.92 11.19
N MET A 374 -0.57 11.72 11.78
CA MET A 374 -0.08 12.64 12.83
C MET A 374 0.90 13.67 12.29
N VAL A 375 1.85 13.23 11.46
CA VAL A 375 2.94 14.09 10.99
C VAL A 375 2.60 14.72 9.64
N ALA A 376 1.78 14.04 8.83
CA ALA A 376 1.54 14.41 7.44
C ALA A 376 2.87 14.74 6.71
N SER A 377 3.88 13.88 6.91
CA SER A 377 5.26 14.16 6.50
C SER A 377 5.37 14.30 4.98
N SER A 378 5.95 15.41 4.52
CA SER A 378 6.33 15.57 3.10
C SER A 378 7.43 14.59 2.69
N ASN A 379 8.32 14.26 3.63
CA ASN A 379 9.42 13.33 3.43
C ASN A 379 9.05 11.96 4.03
N ILE A 380 8.41 11.12 3.23
CA ILE A 380 8.08 9.76 3.64
C ILE A 380 9.29 8.84 3.56
N LYS A 381 9.43 7.89 4.51
CA LYS A 381 10.61 7.00 4.57
C LYS A 381 10.74 6.08 3.37
N THR A 382 9.61 5.56 2.88
CA THR A 382 9.54 4.63 1.74
C THR A 382 8.52 5.11 0.72
N PRO A 383 8.85 6.11 -0.12
CA PRO A 383 7.97 6.55 -1.18
C PRO A 383 7.83 5.47 -2.25
N MET A 384 6.59 5.10 -2.56
CA MET A 384 6.28 4.13 -3.60
C MET A 384 5.29 4.70 -4.61
N MET A 385 5.47 4.36 -5.87
CA MET A 385 4.57 4.74 -6.97
C MET A 385 4.22 3.50 -7.79
N SER A 386 2.92 3.22 -7.90
CA SER A 386 2.40 2.15 -8.74
C SER A 386 2.14 2.68 -10.15
N VAL A 387 2.91 2.21 -11.13
CA VAL A 387 2.78 2.63 -12.53
C VAL A 387 1.98 1.56 -13.30
N PRO A 388 0.71 1.83 -13.69
CA PRO A 388 -0.06 0.87 -14.48
C PRO A 388 0.53 0.76 -15.88
N VAL A 389 0.79 -0.47 -16.33
CA VAL A 389 1.34 -0.76 -17.66
C VAL A 389 0.25 -1.39 -18.51
N LEU A 390 0.18 -1.00 -19.79
CA LEU A 390 -0.74 -1.62 -20.74
C LEU A 390 -0.48 -3.13 -20.84
N ASN A 391 -1.56 -3.93 -20.94
CA ASN A 391 -1.47 -5.38 -21.07
C ASN A 391 -1.07 -5.83 -22.49
N ASN A 392 0.04 -5.28 -22.99
CA ASN A 392 0.62 -5.60 -24.28
C ASN A 392 1.97 -6.27 -24.04
N LYS A 393 2.26 -7.38 -24.76
CA LYS A 393 3.56 -8.08 -24.68
C LYS A 393 4.76 -7.13 -24.87
N LYS A 394 4.62 -6.12 -25.73
CA LYS A 394 5.62 -5.05 -25.96
C LYS A 394 5.81 -4.14 -24.73
N ALA A 395 4.72 -3.76 -24.08
CA ALA A 395 4.74 -2.89 -22.90
C ALA A 395 5.31 -3.64 -21.68
N LEU A 396 4.99 -4.92 -21.52
CA LEU A 396 5.54 -5.78 -20.47
C LEU A 396 7.06 -5.97 -20.62
N LYS A 397 7.55 -6.18 -21.85
CA LYS A 397 8.99 -6.23 -22.15
C LYS A 397 9.66 -4.90 -21.79
N ARG A 398 9.08 -3.77 -22.19
CA ARG A 398 9.59 -2.43 -21.85
C ARG A 398 9.59 -2.15 -20.35
N ALA A 399 8.60 -2.61 -19.60
CA ALA A 399 8.58 -2.48 -18.15
C ALA A 399 9.72 -3.26 -17.48
N LYS A 400 10.01 -4.48 -17.95
CA LYS A 400 11.18 -5.26 -17.49
C LYS A 400 12.51 -4.57 -17.81
N THR A 401 12.60 -3.93 -18.98
CA THR A 401 13.74 -3.10 -19.41
C THR A 401 13.94 -1.87 -18.50
N LEU A 402 12.87 -1.18 -18.10
CA LEU A 402 12.95 -0.02 -17.21
C LEU A 402 13.39 -0.39 -15.79
N ARG A 403 12.89 -1.51 -15.25
CA ARG A 403 13.28 -2.02 -13.91
C ARG A 403 14.79 -2.22 -13.76
N LYS A 404 15.47 -2.50 -14.86
CA LYS A 404 16.89 -2.85 -14.95
C LYS A 404 17.85 -1.66 -14.87
N GLN A 405 17.38 -0.42 -15.05
CA GLN A 405 18.25 0.77 -15.17
C GLN A 405 18.90 1.27 -13.85
N LEU A 406 18.55 0.72 -12.69
CA LEU A 406 18.87 1.31 -11.37
C LEU A 406 20.08 0.71 -10.61
N ALA A 407 21.15 0.25 -11.28
CA ALA A 407 22.25 -0.46 -10.60
C ALA A 407 23.68 0.08 -10.85
N ARG A 408 24.52 0.12 -9.79
CA ARG A 408 25.90 0.64 -9.77
C ARG A 408 26.86 -0.14 -10.68
N VAL A 409 27.58 0.54 -11.59
CA VAL A 409 28.46 -0.08 -12.63
C VAL A 409 29.96 -0.07 -12.27
N LEU A 410 30.34 0.69 -11.24
CA LEU A 410 31.72 0.88 -10.82
C LEU A 410 32.20 -0.29 -9.94
N GLN A 411 33.36 -0.87 -10.27
CA GLN A 411 33.95 -2.00 -9.52
C GLN A 411 34.98 -1.52 -8.50
N LYS A 412 35.91 -0.64 -8.93
CA LYS A 412 37.01 -0.14 -8.09
C LYS A 412 37.46 1.23 -8.61
N VAL A 413 38.03 2.05 -7.73
CA VAL A 413 38.73 3.29 -8.10
C VAL A 413 40.13 3.23 -7.48
N ASP A 414 41.15 3.42 -8.31
CA ASP A 414 42.54 3.52 -7.88
C ASP A 414 42.98 4.99 -7.93
N VAL A 415 43.50 5.50 -6.82
CA VAL A 415 44.01 6.87 -6.73
C VAL A 415 45.50 6.80 -6.41
N VAL A 416 46.33 7.29 -7.32
CA VAL A 416 47.78 7.40 -7.12
C VAL A 416 48.13 8.86 -6.94
N GLU A 417 48.57 9.21 -5.73
CA GLU A 417 49.08 10.54 -5.43
C GLU A 417 50.58 10.58 -5.69
N THR A 418 51.03 11.62 -6.40
CA THR A 418 52.44 11.87 -6.69
C THR A 418 52.77 13.30 -6.34
N LEU A 419 53.74 13.49 -5.45
CA LEU A 419 54.23 14.82 -5.09
C LEU A 419 55.47 15.11 -5.93
N ARG A 420 55.39 16.13 -6.79
CA ARG A 420 56.50 16.63 -7.60
C ARG A 420 56.94 17.99 -7.07
N ILE A 421 58.24 18.17 -6.92
CA ILE A 421 58.84 19.44 -6.51
C ILE A 421 59.66 19.94 -7.69
N GLU A 422 59.16 20.94 -8.39
CA GLU A 422 59.85 21.61 -9.50
C GLU A 422 59.99 23.10 -9.17
N ALA A 423 61.20 23.65 -9.31
CA ALA A 423 61.52 25.08 -9.12
C ALA A 423 60.87 25.75 -7.88
N TYR A 424 61.12 25.19 -6.68
CA TYR A 424 60.59 25.68 -5.39
C TYR A 424 59.05 25.63 -5.21
N GLN A 425 58.28 25.06 -6.14
CA GLN A 425 56.84 24.83 -5.98
C GLN A 425 56.54 23.34 -5.74
N ARG A 426 55.73 23.05 -4.71
CA ARG A 426 55.21 21.70 -4.42
C ARG A 426 53.91 21.48 -5.19
N LEU A 427 53.92 20.55 -6.14
CA LEU A 427 52.74 20.13 -6.90
C LEU A 427 52.32 18.72 -6.47
N GLN A 428 51.12 18.60 -5.92
CA GLN A 428 50.46 17.30 -5.72
C GLN A 428 49.64 16.95 -6.95
N SER A 429 50.00 15.85 -7.60
CA SER A 429 49.31 15.30 -8.76
C SER A 429 48.58 14.02 -8.38
N PHE A 430 47.26 14.01 -8.54
CA PHE A 430 46.40 12.85 -8.30
C PHE A 430 46.02 12.18 -9.62
N LYS A 431 46.47 10.94 -9.83
CA LYS A 431 46.03 10.10 -10.96
C LYS A 431 44.92 9.17 -10.48
N VAL A 432 43.69 9.45 -10.90
CA VAL A 432 42.50 8.64 -10.57
C VAL A 432 42.16 7.72 -11.74
N THR A 433 42.12 6.42 -11.51
CA THR A 433 41.79 5.39 -12.49
C THR A 433 40.50 4.68 -12.08
N PHE A 434 39.46 4.75 -12.91
CA PHE A 434 38.17 4.12 -12.64
C PHE A 434 38.09 2.76 -13.35
N HIS A 435 37.89 1.68 -12.57
CA HIS A 435 37.70 0.34 -13.09
C HIS A 435 36.20 0.02 -13.16
N PHE A 436 35.69 -0.07 -14.38
CA PHE A 436 34.31 -0.46 -14.65
C PHE A 436 34.20 -1.96 -14.86
N LEU A 437 33.03 -2.53 -14.53
CA LEU A 437 32.70 -3.92 -14.86
C LEU A 437 32.84 -4.17 -16.38
N PRO A 438 33.09 -5.40 -16.84
CA PRO A 438 33.09 -5.72 -18.26
C PRO A 438 31.72 -5.46 -18.91
N PRO A 439 31.67 -5.03 -20.19
CA PRO A 439 30.43 -4.70 -20.89
C PRO A 439 29.43 -5.85 -20.92
N GLU A 440 29.88 -7.11 -21.02
CA GLU A 440 28.98 -8.28 -20.99
C GLU A 440 28.14 -8.36 -19.69
N ARG A 441 28.68 -7.91 -18.56
CA ARG A 441 28.04 -8.04 -17.24
C ARG A 441 26.96 -6.99 -16.97
N TYR A 442 26.98 -5.86 -17.68
CA TYR A 442 26.00 -4.78 -17.46
C TYR A 442 25.15 -4.46 -18.68
N ARG A 443 25.51 -4.92 -19.88
CA ARG A 443 24.76 -4.63 -21.11
C ARG A 443 23.36 -5.24 -21.08
N ASP A 444 23.24 -6.49 -20.63
CA ASP A 444 21.96 -7.21 -20.57
C ASP A 444 21.11 -6.84 -19.35
N ASP A 445 21.77 -6.47 -18.25
CA ASP A 445 21.12 -6.16 -16.99
C ASP A 445 20.85 -4.69 -16.76
N LYS A 446 21.52 -3.78 -17.46
CA LYS A 446 21.37 -2.33 -17.24
C LYS A 446 21.09 -1.54 -18.50
N LEU A 447 21.24 -2.16 -19.68
CA LEU A 447 21.03 -1.52 -20.98
C LEU A 447 21.85 -0.23 -21.15
N LEU A 448 22.96 -0.14 -20.43
CA LEU A 448 23.90 0.96 -20.48
C LEU A 448 24.94 0.66 -21.55
N THR A 449 25.28 1.68 -22.33
CA THR A 449 26.40 1.61 -23.25
C THR A 449 27.66 2.20 -22.61
N PRO A 450 28.87 1.72 -22.96
CA PRO A 450 30.12 2.32 -22.49
C PRO A 450 30.17 3.83 -22.73
N HIS A 451 29.64 4.29 -23.88
CA HIS A 451 29.59 5.71 -24.21
C HIS A 451 28.73 6.54 -23.24
N GLN A 452 27.58 6.03 -22.81
CA GLN A 452 26.74 6.73 -21.81
C GLN A 452 27.43 6.84 -20.46
N ILE A 453 28.21 5.82 -20.09
CA ILE A 453 29.00 5.82 -18.84
C ILE A 453 30.10 6.87 -18.93
N LEU A 454 30.87 6.87 -20.02
CA LEU A 454 31.93 7.86 -20.25
C LEU A 454 31.38 9.28 -20.28
N HIS A 455 30.26 9.50 -20.96
CA HIS A 455 29.60 10.80 -21.01
C HIS A 455 29.19 11.29 -19.61
N TYR A 456 28.58 10.43 -18.79
CA TYR A 456 28.25 10.77 -17.41
C TYR A 456 29.49 11.10 -16.57
N MET A 457 30.58 10.33 -16.75
CA MET A 457 31.84 10.57 -16.05
C MET A 457 32.41 11.94 -16.40
N GLU A 458 32.42 12.31 -17.68
CA GLU A 458 32.91 13.61 -18.16
C GLU A 458 32.03 14.77 -17.67
N THR A 459 30.70 14.68 -17.82
CA THR A 459 29.83 15.85 -17.57
C THR A 459 29.49 16.06 -16.10
N ARG A 460 29.27 14.99 -15.35
CA ARG A 460 28.75 15.07 -13.97
C ARG A 460 29.76 14.61 -12.93
N CYS A 461 30.44 13.49 -13.15
CA CYS A 461 31.33 12.94 -12.13
C CYS A 461 32.55 13.81 -11.90
N VAL A 462 33.26 14.23 -12.97
CA VAL A 462 34.45 15.08 -12.84
C VAL A 462 34.09 16.44 -12.23
N PHE A 463 32.98 17.04 -12.65
CA PHE A 463 32.52 18.30 -12.08
C PHE A 463 32.19 18.18 -10.59
N ALA A 464 31.44 17.15 -10.18
CA ALA A 464 31.13 16.91 -8.77
C ALA A 464 32.39 16.62 -7.94
N CYS A 465 33.38 15.89 -8.50
CA CYS A 465 34.67 15.67 -7.86
C CYS A 465 35.47 16.97 -7.69
N GLN A 466 35.49 17.85 -8.69
CA GLN A 466 36.19 19.13 -8.59
C GLN A 466 35.56 20.04 -7.54
N GLU A 467 34.23 20.13 -7.49
CA GLU A 467 33.51 20.92 -6.50
C GLU A 467 33.74 20.41 -5.07
N THR A 468 33.73 19.08 -4.85
CA THR A 468 34.03 18.50 -3.55
C THR A 468 35.50 18.68 -3.13
N VAL A 469 36.45 18.57 -4.06
CA VAL A 469 37.87 18.84 -3.78
C VAL A 469 38.08 20.32 -3.43
N ARG A 470 37.47 21.25 -4.17
CA ARG A 470 37.51 22.69 -3.85
C ARG A 470 36.92 22.99 -2.48
N ALA A 471 35.75 22.44 -2.16
CA ALA A 471 35.10 22.63 -0.87
C ALA A 471 35.98 22.13 0.29
N ASN A 472 36.61 20.96 0.15
CA ASN A 472 37.50 20.40 1.17
C ASN A 472 38.81 21.20 1.31
N LEU A 473 39.40 21.69 0.21
CA LEU A 473 40.59 22.55 0.26
C LEU A 473 40.33 23.88 0.99
N PHE A 474 39.13 24.45 0.85
CA PHE A 474 38.70 25.64 1.58
C PHE A 474 38.60 25.42 3.10
N VAL A 475 38.19 24.23 3.54
CA VAL A 475 38.08 23.87 4.96
C VAL A 475 39.45 23.69 5.63
N PHE A 476 40.43 23.15 4.90
CA PHE A 476 41.78 22.90 5.43
C PHE A 476 42.72 24.12 5.40
N ASN A 477 42.38 25.19 4.67
CA ASN A 477 43.22 26.40 4.59
C ASN A 477 42.37 27.69 4.58
N PRO A 478 41.91 28.17 5.75
CA PRO A 478 41.02 29.33 5.83
C PRO A 478 41.69 30.69 5.56
N THR A 479 43.02 30.75 5.37
CA THR A 479 43.79 32.00 5.19
C THR A 479 43.99 32.44 3.74
N CYS A 480 43.61 31.62 2.74
CA CYS A 480 43.72 32.00 1.33
C CYS A 480 42.42 32.65 0.84
N SER A 481 42.29 33.96 1.05
CA SER A 481 41.09 34.74 0.71
C SER A 481 40.89 35.06 -0.78
N HIS A 482 41.65 34.49 -1.72
CA HIS A 482 41.35 34.52 -3.16
C HIS A 482 42.04 33.37 -3.92
N PRO A 483 41.33 32.48 -4.62
CA PRO A 483 41.97 31.53 -5.51
C PRO A 483 42.33 32.24 -6.82
N SER A 484 43.62 32.45 -7.07
CA SER A 484 44.10 32.84 -8.41
C SER A 484 43.72 31.76 -9.43
N PRO A 485 43.18 32.11 -10.62
CA PRO A 485 42.64 31.17 -11.61
C PRO A 485 43.68 30.23 -12.26
N HIS A 486 44.95 30.29 -11.84
CA HIS A 486 46.07 29.53 -12.40
C HIS A 486 46.39 28.20 -11.67
N LEU A 487 45.78 27.90 -10.52
CA LEU A 487 46.10 26.70 -9.72
C LEU A 487 45.49 25.38 -10.23
N LEU A 488 44.69 25.42 -11.29
CA LEU A 488 44.09 24.23 -11.93
C LEU A 488 44.45 24.16 -13.43
N SER A 489 45.70 24.46 -13.80
CA SER A 489 46.17 24.21 -15.16
C SER A 489 46.67 22.76 -15.30
N GLY A 490 45.80 21.87 -15.77
CA GLY A 490 46.25 20.58 -16.32
C GLY A 490 45.46 19.35 -15.86
N PHE A 491 44.18 19.24 -16.22
CA PHE A 491 43.55 17.93 -16.35
C PHE A 491 43.89 17.36 -17.73
N SER A 492 44.90 16.48 -17.80
CA SER A 492 45.16 15.68 -19.00
C SER A 492 44.36 14.37 -18.91
N GLN A 493 43.27 14.27 -19.68
CA GLN A 493 42.51 13.03 -19.80
C GLN A 493 43.13 12.12 -20.88
N THR A 494 43.61 10.95 -20.48
CA THR A 494 43.93 9.84 -21.39
C THR A 494 42.92 8.72 -21.19
N LEU A 495 41.99 8.58 -22.14
CA LEU A 495 41.04 7.46 -22.22
C LEU A 495 41.68 6.36 -23.06
N GLU A 496 42.18 5.31 -22.40
CA GLU A 496 42.61 4.08 -23.07
C GLU A 496 41.51 3.03 -22.96
N SER A 497 40.84 2.73 -24.08
CA SER A 497 40.02 1.53 -24.23
C SER A 497 40.91 0.39 -24.70
N SER A 498 40.96 -0.72 -23.96
CA SER A 498 41.75 -1.91 -24.31
C SER A 498 41.27 -2.67 -25.57
N SER A 499 40.26 -2.16 -26.28
CA SER A 499 39.89 -2.62 -27.62
C SER A 499 40.61 -1.81 -28.70
N SER A 500 41.53 -2.44 -29.40
CA SER A 500 42.29 -1.91 -30.54
C SER A 500 41.46 -1.13 -31.57
N SER A 501 41.56 0.20 -31.59
CA SER A 501 41.50 1.00 -32.83
C SER A 501 41.89 2.48 -32.65
N ARG A 502 42.96 2.86 -33.37
CA ARG A 502 43.38 4.19 -33.84
C ARG A 502 43.34 5.38 -32.86
N ARG A 503 44.54 5.73 -32.38
CA ARG A 503 44.93 6.99 -31.73
C ARG A 503 44.49 8.23 -32.52
N LYS A 504 43.77 9.15 -31.86
CA LYS A 504 43.83 10.60 -32.16
C LYS A 504 44.11 11.34 -30.86
N LYS A 505 45.35 11.83 -30.71
CA LYS A 505 45.72 12.85 -29.73
C LYS A 505 45.08 14.18 -30.19
N ARG A 506 44.27 14.82 -29.35
CA ARG A 506 43.89 16.23 -29.52
C ARG A 506 44.37 16.99 -28.29
N GLU A 507 45.48 17.70 -28.43
CA GLU A 507 45.95 18.68 -27.45
C GLU A 507 45.15 19.99 -27.68
N TRP A 508 44.50 20.49 -26.63
CA TRP A 508 43.81 21.78 -26.67
C TRP A 508 44.74 22.87 -26.15
N GLY A 509 45.39 23.60 -27.07
CA GLY A 509 46.04 24.88 -26.77
C GLY A 509 45.05 26.03 -26.88
N LYS A 510 45.02 26.92 -25.88
CA LYS A 510 44.27 28.18 -25.95
C LYS A 510 44.91 29.06 -27.03
N GLY A 511 44.22 29.25 -28.16
CA GLY A 511 44.55 30.28 -29.15
C GLY A 511 43.91 31.61 -28.75
N GLU A 512 44.73 32.60 -28.44
CA GLU A 512 44.31 34.00 -28.38
C GLU A 512 43.97 34.49 -29.79
N SER A 513 42.79 35.09 -29.96
CA SER A 513 42.39 35.78 -31.19
C SER A 513 42.93 37.22 -31.19
N PRO A 514 43.59 37.72 -32.26
CA PRO A 514 43.92 39.13 -32.37
C PRO A 514 42.71 39.93 -32.85
N ARG A 515 42.47 41.06 -32.20
CA ARG A 515 41.49 42.09 -32.60
C ARG A 515 41.97 42.86 -33.83
N SER A 516 41.08 43.03 -34.81
CA SER A 516 41.03 44.12 -35.80
C SER A 516 39.56 44.24 -36.21
N ARG A 517 38.86 45.37 -36.24
CA ARG A 517 39.15 46.80 -36.13
C ARG A 517 38.22 47.42 -35.09
#